data_AF-A0AAW0MZS0-F1
#
_entry.id   AF-A0AAW0MZS0-F1
#
_cell.length_a   1.000
_cell.length_b   1.000
_cell.length_c   1.000
_cell.angle_alpha   90.00
_cell.angle_beta   90.00
_cell.angle_gamma   90.00
#
_symmetry.space_group_name_H-M   'P 1'
#
loop_
_entity.id
_entity.type
_entity.pdbx_description
1 polymer ?
#
loop_
_entity_poly.entity_id
_entity_poly.type
_entity_poly.pdbx_seq_one_letter_code
_entity_poly.pdbx_strand_id
1 'polypeptide(L)'
;MDFLLRSLQLQDFQVELLERSCVLASMCGQTGQRHTMGLNFTFTNTCCDTNLCNSGPTSSVSASSASCCAGSAITLLLCALSAARW
;
A
#
# COMPACT_ATOMS: atom_id res chain seq x y z
N MET A 1 5.59 6.55 -17.13
CA MET A 1 5.57 7.37 -15.90
C MET A 1 5.57 6.39 -14.78
N ASP A 2 6.70 6.27 -14.10
CA ASP A 2 6.99 5.10 -13.28
C ASP A 2 6.71 5.46 -11.82
N PHE A 3 6.02 4.57 -11.11
CA PHE A 3 5.65 4.82 -9.72
C PHE A 3 6.80 4.41 -8.81
N LEU A 4 7.27 5.35 -8.00
CA LEU A 4 8.36 5.23 -7.05
C LEU A 4 7.84 4.83 -5.68
N LEU A 5 8.56 3.90 -5.07
CA LEU A 5 8.51 3.56 -3.67
C LEU A 5 9.91 3.74 -3.08
N ARG A 6 10.13 4.84 -2.34
CA ARG A 6 11.38 5.11 -1.63
C ARG A 6 11.26 4.61 -0.19
N SER A 7 12.10 3.65 0.19
CA SER A 7 12.30 3.26 1.60
C SER A 7 13.54 3.98 2.12
N LEU A 8 13.41 4.71 3.24
CA LEU A 8 14.52 5.35 3.94
C LEU A 8 14.72 4.65 5.29
N GLN A 9 15.94 4.16 5.53
CA GLN A 9 16.34 3.51 6.77
C GLN A 9 17.31 4.42 7.54
N LEU A 10 17.00 4.76 8.78
CA LEU A 10 17.89 5.50 9.68
C LEU A 10 18.98 4.58 10.22
N GLN A 11 20.20 5.12 10.38
CA GLN A 11 21.34 4.36 10.92
C GLN A 11 21.26 4.15 12.44
N ASP A 12 20.66 5.10 13.16
CA ASP A 12 20.70 5.19 14.63
C ASP A 12 19.43 4.60 15.29
N PHE A 13 18.33 4.53 14.54
CA PHE A 13 17.02 4.02 15.01
C PHE A 13 16.36 3.21 13.89
N GLN A 14 15.70 2.10 14.21
CA GLN A 14 14.97 1.28 13.22
C GLN A 14 13.66 1.96 12.80
N VAL A 15 13.76 2.96 11.93
CA VAL A 15 12.62 3.66 11.34
C VAL A 15 12.71 3.56 9.83
N GLU A 16 11.66 3.00 9.22
CA GLU A 16 11.50 2.91 7.78
C GLU A 16 10.47 3.94 7.31
N LEU A 17 10.91 4.99 6.61
CA LEU A 17 10.01 5.94 5.97
C LEU A 17 9.75 5.50 4.53
N LEU A 18 8.48 5.32 4.18
CA LEU A 18 8.04 4.87 2.87
C LEU A 18 7.37 6.01 2.09
N GLU A 19 8.08 6.59 1.13
CA GLU A 19 7.57 7.64 0.25
C GLU A 19 7.06 7.06 -1.07
N ARG A 20 5.88 7.52 -1.51
CA ARG A 20 5.22 7.11 -2.76
C ARG A 20 5.07 8.31 -3.68
N SER A 21 5.66 8.26 -4.88
CA SER A 21 5.50 9.34 -5.88
C SER A 21 5.69 8.80 -7.30
N CYS A 22 5.67 9.66 -8.33
CA CYS A 22 6.07 9.30 -9.69
C CYS A 22 7.52 9.77 -9.93
N VAL A 23 8.32 8.98 -10.66
CA VAL A 23 9.74 9.28 -10.92
C VAL A 23 10.12 8.99 -12.37
N LEU A 24 11.27 9.52 -12.78
CA LEU A 24 11.97 9.09 -13.99
C LEU A 24 12.50 7.66 -13.84
N ALA A 25 12.26 6.81 -14.85
CA ALA A 25 12.81 5.44 -14.96
C ALA A 25 14.30 5.33 -14.61
N SER A 26 15.11 6.33 -14.97
CA SER A 26 16.55 6.35 -14.70
C SER A 26 16.92 6.34 -13.20
N MET A 27 15.97 6.64 -12.32
CA MET A 27 16.17 6.66 -10.86
C MET A 27 15.75 5.35 -10.18
N CYS A 28 15.17 4.39 -10.91
CA CYS A 28 14.70 3.12 -10.36
C CYS A 28 15.86 2.18 -10.01
N GLY A 29 15.71 1.43 -8.92
CA GLY A 29 16.74 0.52 -8.40
C GLY A 29 17.93 1.22 -7.77
N GLN A 30 17.93 2.55 -7.71
CA GLN A 30 19.02 3.31 -7.12
C GLN A 30 18.95 3.26 -5.59
N THR A 31 20.08 2.91 -5.00
CA THR A 31 20.34 3.02 -3.57
C THR A 31 21.40 4.08 -3.31
N GLY A 32 21.28 4.79 -2.19
CA GLY A 32 22.27 5.78 -1.81
C GLY A 32 22.03 6.30 -0.41
N GLN A 33 22.88 7.23 0.03
CA GLN A 33 22.69 7.92 1.30
C GLN A 33 22.24 9.35 1.06
N ARG A 34 21.33 9.82 1.91
CA ARG A 34 20.92 11.22 1.99
C ARG A 34 21.12 11.70 3.42
N HIS A 35 21.48 12.97 3.54
CA HIS A 35 21.55 13.65 4.82
C HIS A 35 20.49 14.76 4.82
N THR A 36 19.55 14.70 5.76
CA THR A 36 18.55 15.76 6.00
C THR A 36 18.20 15.78 7.47
N MET A 37 17.72 16.91 7.99
CA MET A 37 17.32 17.04 9.40
C MET A 37 18.39 16.55 10.42
N GLY A 38 19.67 16.58 10.05
CA GLY A 38 20.79 16.11 10.90
C GLY A 38 20.98 14.59 10.96
N LEU A 39 20.27 13.83 10.13
CA LEU A 39 20.27 12.37 10.14
C LEU A 39 20.75 11.81 8.79
N ASN A 40 21.50 10.72 8.85
CA ASN A 40 21.92 9.95 7.68
C ASN A 40 20.92 8.82 7.44
N PHE A 41 20.34 8.79 6.25
CA PHE A 41 19.44 7.72 5.82
C PHE A 41 19.99 7.07 4.58
N THR A 42 19.90 5.75 4.54
CA THR A 42 20.06 5.01 3.29
C THR A 42 18.70 4.93 2.63
N PHE A 43 18.58 5.39 1.39
CA PHE A 43 17.37 5.27 0.60
C PHE A 43 17.50 4.18 -0.45
N THR A 44 16.40 3.48 -0.71
CA THR A 44 16.25 2.50 -1.79
C THR A 44 15.03 2.88 -2.61
N ASN A 45 15.19 3.01 -3.93
CA ASN A 45 14.09 3.31 -4.83
C ASN A 45 13.63 2.07 -5.58
N THR A 46 12.44 1.57 -5.27
CA THR A 46 11.79 0.48 -5.99
C THR A 46 10.73 1.08 -6.91
N CYS A 47 10.70 0.64 -8.16
CA CYS A 47 9.73 1.14 -9.15
C CYS A 47 8.86 0.04 -9.73
N CYS A 48 7.72 0.46 -10.27
CA CYS A 48 6.83 -0.37 -11.04
C CYS A 48 6.04 0.47 -12.07
N ASP A 49 5.64 -0.18 -13.17
CA ASP A 49 5.13 0.50 -14.37
C ASP A 49 3.61 0.34 -14.56
N THR A 50 2.95 -0.37 -13.64
CA THR A 50 1.50 -0.57 -13.66
C THR A 50 0.79 0.49 -12.82
N ASN A 51 -0.45 0.81 -13.19
CA ASN A 51 -1.22 1.85 -12.49
C ASN A 51 -1.43 1.47 -11.01
N LEU A 52 -1.11 2.39 -10.09
CA LEU A 52 -1.25 2.22 -8.63
C LEU A 52 -0.47 1.02 -8.07
N CYS A 53 0.59 0.58 -8.72
CA CYS A 53 1.38 -0.57 -8.28
C CYS A 53 2.14 -0.35 -6.96
N ASN A 54 2.45 0.90 -6.64
CA ASN A 54 3.07 1.30 -5.38
C ASN A 54 2.05 1.48 -4.25
N SER A 55 0.83 0.95 -4.39
CA SER A 55 -0.20 0.98 -3.34
C SER A 55 0.33 0.45 -2.00
N GLY A 56 -0.19 1.00 -0.91
CA GLY A 56 0.00 0.41 0.42
C GLY A 56 -0.56 -1.00 0.49
N PRO A 57 -0.19 -1.78 1.52
CA PRO A 57 -0.90 -3.02 1.80
C PRO A 57 -2.39 -2.68 1.90
N THR A 58 -3.14 -3.03 0.87
CA THR A 58 -4.59 -3.04 0.95
C THR A 58 -4.88 -4.14 1.93
N SER A 59 -5.36 -3.81 3.13
CA SER A 59 -5.97 -4.80 4.00
C SER A 59 -6.99 -5.53 3.14
N SER A 60 -6.64 -6.73 2.69
CA SER A 60 -7.54 -7.60 1.95
C SER A 60 -8.55 -8.06 2.99
N VAL A 61 -9.54 -7.20 3.26
CA VAL A 61 -10.79 -7.64 3.82
C VAL A 61 -11.32 -8.55 2.73
N SER A 62 -11.06 -9.84 2.89
CA SER A 62 -11.76 -10.88 2.19
C SER A 62 -13.23 -10.68 2.54
N ALA A 63 -13.89 -9.80 1.77
CA ALA A 63 -15.32 -9.73 1.70
C ALA A 63 -15.72 -11.09 1.14
N SER A 64 -15.94 -12.04 2.04
CA SER A 64 -16.72 -13.25 1.81
C SER A 64 -18.18 -12.83 1.60
N SER A 65 -18.41 -11.92 0.65
CA SER A 65 -19.70 -11.54 0.11
C SER A 65 -19.96 -12.43 -1.10
N ALA A 66 -20.23 -13.71 -0.87
CA ALA A 66 -20.77 -14.58 -1.92
C ALA A 66 -21.48 -15.81 -1.35
N SER A 67 -22.29 -15.64 -0.30
CA SER A 67 -23.23 -16.69 0.11
C SER A 67 -24.54 -16.10 0.64
N CYS A 68 -25.09 -15.09 -0.04
CA CYS A 68 -26.45 -14.60 0.24
C CYS A 68 -27.51 -15.52 -0.38
N CYS A 69 -27.14 -16.26 -1.43
CA CYS A 69 -28.08 -17.00 -2.27
C CYS A 69 -28.31 -18.46 -1.82
N ALA A 70 -27.66 -18.91 -0.74
CA ALA A 70 -27.70 -20.31 -0.31
C ALA A 70 -27.94 -20.50 1.21
N GLY A 71 -28.52 -19.51 1.88
CA GLY A 71 -28.80 -19.54 3.32
C GLY A 71 -30.28 -19.60 3.64
N SER A 72 -30.62 -20.14 4.82
CA SER A 72 -31.95 -20.09 5.42
C SER A 72 -32.48 -18.65 5.51
N ALA A 73 -33.80 -18.48 5.65
CA ALA A 73 -34.48 -17.18 5.68
C ALA A 73 -33.85 -16.14 6.64
N ILE A 74 -33.22 -16.59 7.73
CA ILE A 74 -32.51 -15.76 8.71
C ILE A 74 -31.27 -15.08 8.10
N THR A 75 -30.51 -15.80 7.25
CA THR A 75 -29.30 -15.29 6.58
C THR A 75 -29.65 -14.22 5.53
N LEU A 76 -30.77 -14.39 4.82
CA LEU A 76 -31.30 -13.39 3.88
C LEU A 76 -31.68 -12.07 4.57
N LEU A 77 -32.33 -12.16 5.73
CA LEU A 77 -32.75 -11.00 6.53
C LEU A 77 -31.55 -10.18 7.04
N LEU A 78 -30.49 -10.86 7.48
CA LEU A 78 -29.25 -10.23 7.94
C LEU A 78 -28.51 -9.51 6.80
N CYS A 79 -28.56 -10.04 5.59
CA CYS A 79 -27.95 -9.40 4.41
C CYS A 79 -28.73 -8.18 3.92
N ALA A 80 -30.05 -8.17 4.06
CA ALA A 80 -30.87 -7.01 3.71
C ALA A 80 -30.66 -5.83 4.68
N LEU A 81 -30.44 -6.11 5.97
CA LEU A 81 -30.17 -5.07 6.97
C LEU A 81 -28.81 -4.37 6.78
N SER A 82 -27.81 -5.05 6.22
CA SER A 82 -26.50 -4.46 5.91
C SER A 82 -26.53 -3.61 4.63
N ALA A 83 -27.43 -3.92 3.69
CA ALA A 83 -27.65 -3.10 2.49
C ALA A 83 -28.46 -1.82 2.77
N ALA A 84 -29.31 -1.81 3.80
CA ALA A 84 -30.09 -0.63 4.21
C ALA A 84 -29.31 0.40 5.04
N ARG A 85 -27.98 0.21 5.20
CA ARG A 85 -27.11 1.14 5.91
C ARG A 85 -26.13 1.82 4.94
N TRP A 86 -26.71 2.44 3.91
CA TRP A 86 -26.14 3.47 3.06
C TRP A 86 -27.22 4.50 2.81
#